data_AF-E7D0T9-F1
#
_entry.id   AF-E7D0T9-F1
#
_cell.length_a   1.000
_cell.length_b   1.000
_cell.length_c   1.000
_cell.angle_alpha   90.00
_cell.angle_beta   90.00
_cell.angle_gamma   90.00
#
_symmetry.space_group_name_H-M   'P 1'
#
loop_
_entity.id
_entity.type
_entity.pdbx_description
1 polymer ?
#
loop_
_entity_poly.entity_id
_entity_poly.type
_entity_poly.pdbx_seq_one_letter_code
_entity_poly.pdbx_strand_id
1 'polypeptide(L)'
;DKWMSKNGRKGARPAPEYRLWLSYIGYALACCGLVVFYVQIDRSGDKWNVTSMVGGAITTAGNQVITTILITYAVDCHPADSSGIGVFVNFVRQIWGFIGPFWFVLYPHQHICLLSKYTRFPQLIEAIGLSGTAGVAAGMIVGVSVVLTVLLQWQSGAWR
;
A
#
# COMPACT_ATOMS: atom_id res chain seq x y z
N ASP A 1 -16.94 -17.89 -8.10
CA ASP A 1 -17.86 -18.20 -9.21
C ASP A 1 -19.32 -17.82 -9.00
N LYS A 2 -20.09 -18.46 -8.11
CA LYS A 2 -21.57 -18.29 -8.04
C LYS A 2 -22.08 -16.83 -8.01
N TRP A 3 -21.32 -15.88 -7.46
CA TRP A 3 -21.62 -14.43 -7.52
C TRP A 3 -21.50 -13.83 -8.92
N MET A 4 -20.37 -14.03 -9.59
CA MET A 4 -20.05 -13.46 -10.92
C MET A 4 -21.08 -13.88 -11.98
N SER A 5 -21.65 -15.09 -11.84
CA SER A 5 -22.68 -15.62 -12.73
C SER A 5 -24.01 -14.84 -12.67
N LYS A 6 -24.32 -14.15 -11.55
CA LYS A 6 -25.67 -13.63 -11.29
C LYS A 6 -26.05 -12.38 -12.09
N ASN A 7 -25.07 -11.56 -12.48
CA ASN A 7 -25.26 -10.39 -13.35
C ASN A 7 -24.59 -10.55 -14.73
N GLY A 8 -24.02 -11.73 -15.03
CA GLY A 8 -23.27 -11.99 -16.26
C GLY A 8 -24.18 -12.25 -17.46
N ARG A 9 -24.47 -11.21 -18.25
CA ARG A 9 -25.09 -11.36 -19.59
C ARG A 9 -24.10 -12.17 -20.47
N LYS A 10 -24.45 -13.41 -20.82
CA LYS A 10 -23.54 -14.37 -21.50
C LYS A 10 -22.81 -13.71 -22.68
N GLY A 11 -21.47 -13.68 -22.62
CA GLY A 11 -20.61 -13.09 -23.66
C GLY A 11 -20.09 -11.67 -23.36
N ALA A 12 -20.68 -10.93 -22.41
CA ALA A 12 -20.12 -9.66 -21.97
C ALA A 12 -18.95 -9.86 -20.99
N ARG A 13 -17.89 -9.05 -21.10
CA ARG A 13 -16.84 -8.97 -20.06
C ARG A 13 -17.51 -8.49 -18.75
N PRO A 14 -17.29 -9.13 -17.60
CA PRO A 14 -17.77 -8.62 -16.32
C PRO A 14 -17.14 -7.25 -16.05
N ALA A 15 -17.89 -6.34 -15.41
CA ALA A 15 -17.42 -4.99 -15.14
C ALA A 15 -16.11 -5.01 -14.30
N PRO A 16 -15.03 -4.31 -14.73
CA PRO A 16 -13.75 -4.31 -14.01
C PRO A 16 -13.88 -3.88 -12.54
N GLU A 17 -14.87 -3.03 -12.26
CA GLU A 17 -15.35 -2.59 -10.95
C GLU A 17 -15.53 -3.74 -9.93
N TYR A 18 -15.93 -4.95 -10.39
CA TYR A 18 -16.10 -6.09 -9.47
C TYR A 18 -14.77 -6.61 -8.92
N ARG A 19 -13.66 -6.43 -9.64
CA ARG A 19 -12.31 -6.76 -9.13
C ARG A 19 -11.88 -5.79 -8.05
N LEU A 20 -12.28 -4.52 -8.16
CA LEU A 20 -11.90 -3.45 -7.23
C LEU A 20 -12.37 -3.74 -5.79
N TRP A 21 -13.46 -4.49 -5.62
CA TRP A 21 -13.96 -4.92 -4.30
C TRP A 21 -12.96 -5.77 -3.49
N LEU A 22 -12.06 -6.54 -4.14
CA LEU A 22 -11.01 -7.27 -3.42
C LEU A 22 -9.90 -6.35 -2.89
N SER A 23 -9.75 -5.14 -3.44
CA SER A 23 -8.71 -4.20 -2.99
C SER A 23 -8.98 -3.73 -1.55
N TYR A 24 -10.24 -3.55 -1.15
CA TYR A 24 -10.62 -3.22 0.24
C TYR A 24 -10.18 -4.29 1.24
N ILE A 25 -10.23 -5.57 0.87
CA ILE A 25 -9.71 -6.66 1.70
C ILE A 25 -8.18 -6.57 1.80
N GLY A 26 -7.50 -6.26 0.69
CA GLY A 26 -6.07 -5.98 0.67
C GLY A 26 -5.67 -4.78 1.54
N TYR A 27 -6.43 -3.67 1.51
CA TYR A 27 -6.22 -2.49 2.34
C TYR A 27 -6.43 -2.80 3.83
N ALA A 28 -7.47 -3.56 4.18
CA ALA A 28 -7.68 -4.01 5.56
C ALA A 28 -6.53 -4.88 6.06
N LEU A 29 -6.06 -5.85 5.26
CA LEU A 29 -4.91 -6.69 5.60
C LEU A 29 -3.62 -5.87 5.73
N ALA A 30 -3.36 -4.93 4.82
CA ALA A 30 -2.20 -4.05 4.86
C ALA A 30 -2.19 -3.18 6.13
N CYS A 31 -3.30 -2.53 6.46
CA CYS A 31 -3.43 -1.70 7.67
C CYS A 31 -3.30 -2.53 8.96
N CYS A 32 -3.98 -3.68 9.05
CA CYS A 32 -3.89 -4.55 10.23
C CYS A 32 -2.49 -5.13 10.43
N GLY A 33 -1.84 -5.60 9.35
CA GLY A 33 -0.45 -6.06 9.39
C GLY A 33 0.51 -4.97 9.84
N LEU A 34 0.32 -3.74 9.35
CA LEU A 34 1.19 -2.60 9.63
C LEU A 34 1.07 -2.16 11.09
N VAL A 35 -0.15 -2.10 11.64
CA VAL A 35 -0.37 -1.83 13.06
C VAL A 35 0.28 -2.90 13.92
N VAL A 36 0.13 -4.19 13.58
CA VAL A 36 0.81 -5.29 14.30
C VAL A 36 2.33 -5.18 14.21
N PHE A 37 2.90 -4.83 13.04
CA PHE A 37 4.33 -4.67 12.84
C PHE A 37 4.92 -3.61 13.79
N TYR A 38 4.42 -2.37 13.72
CA TYR A 38 4.94 -1.26 14.52
C TYR A 38 4.74 -1.50 16.03
N VAL A 39 3.55 -1.95 16.44
CA VAL A 39 3.23 -2.18 17.87
C VAL A 39 4.03 -3.34 18.48
N GLN A 40 4.47 -4.33 17.68
CA GLN A 40 5.32 -5.41 18.17
C GLN A 40 6.81 -5.04 18.21
N ILE A 41 7.28 -4.10 17.38
CA ILE A 41 8.64 -3.53 17.49
C ILE A 41 8.73 -2.59 18.69
N ASP A 42 7.71 -1.73 18.89
CA ASP A 42 7.60 -0.83 20.05
C ASP A 42 7.62 -1.60 21.39
N ARG A 43 7.19 -2.88 21.37
CA ARG A 43 7.21 -3.80 22.50
C ARG A 43 8.39 -4.78 22.57
N SER A 44 9.26 -4.87 21.55
CA SER A 44 10.33 -5.89 21.57
C SER A 44 11.50 -5.51 22.48
N GLY A 45 11.80 -4.22 22.63
CA GLY A 45 12.97 -3.75 23.40
C GLY A 45 14.25 -4.47 22.98
N ASP A 46 15.03 -4.93 23.95
CA ASP A 46 16.27 -5.69 23.71
C ASP A 46 16.05 -7.16 23.28
N LYS A 47 14.80 -7.65 23.21
CA LYS A 47 14.49 -9.06 22.89
C LYS A 47 13.68 -9.16 21.60
N TRP A 48 14.38 -9.43 20.50
CA TRP A 48 13.78 -9.59 19.17
C TRP A 48 12.62 -10.60 19.18
N ASN A 49 11.42 -10.12 18.86
CA ASN A 49 10.21 -10.92 18.85
C ASN A 49 9.74 -11.18 17.41
N VAL A 50 9.57 -12.46 17.05
CA VAL A 50 9.16 -12.92 15.72
C VAL A 50 7.77 -12.38 15.32
N THR A 51 6.93 -11.99 16.29
CA THR A 51 5.61 -11.38 16.04
C THR A 51 5.67 -10.11 15.20
N SER A 52 6.76 -9.33 15.25
CA SER A 52 6.95 -8.17 14.38
C SER A 52 7.05 -8.59 12.91
N MET A 53 7.89 -9.59 12.62
CA MET A 53 8.10 -10.14 11.27
C MET A 53 6.80 -10.69 10.67
N VAL A 54 5.92 -11.28 11.50
CA VAL A 54 4.59 -11.74 11.07
C VAL A 54 3.71 -10.55 10.64
N GLY A 55 3.68 -9.45 11.39
CA GLY A 55 3.00 -8.22 10.98
C GLY A 55 3.53 -7.65 9.66
N GLY A 56 4.84 -7.63 9.50
CA GLY A 56 5.50 -7.18 8.26
C GLY A 56 5.16 -8.05 7.05
N ALA A 57 5.10 -9.39 7.23
CA ALA A 57 4.68 -10.32 6.20
C ALA A 57 3.21 -10.10 5.79
N ILE A 58 2.29 -9.92 6.75
CA ILE A 58 0.87 -9.61 6.49
C ILE A 58 0.73 -8.28 5.73
N THR A 59 1.48 -7.25 6.13
CA THR A 59 1.53 -5.94 5.45
C THR A 59 1.93 -6.10 3.98
N THR A 60 3.00 -6.85 3.75
CA THR A 60 3.57 -7.08 2.42
C THR A 60 2.62 -7.88 1.53
N ALA A 61 1.96 -8.90 2.08
CA ALA A 61 0.94 -9.69 1.38
C ALA A 61 -0.27 -8.81 0.99
N GLY A 62 -0.76 -7.95 1.89
CA GLY A 62 -1.82 -6.98 1.60
C GLY A 62 -1.46 -6.05 0.43
N ASN A 63 -0.27 -5.43 0.48
CA ASN A 63 0.22 -4.58 -0.61
C ASN A 63 0.38 -5.30 -1.95
N GLN A 64 0.83 -6.57 -1.94
CA GLN A 64 0.94 -7.37 -3.17
C GLN A 64 -0.43 -7.66 -3.79
N VAL A 65 -1.44 -7.95 -2.96
CA VAL A 65 -2.84 -8.16 -3.41
C VAL A 65 -3.40 -6.87 -4.01
N ILE A 66 -3.31 -5.73 -3.31
CA ILE A 66 -3.76 -4.42 -3.81
C ILE A 66 -3.13 -4.10 -5.17
N THR A 67 -1.81 -4.20 -5.26
CA THR A 67 -1.03 -3.87 -6.47
C THR A 67 -1.47 -4.72 -7.66
N THR A 68 -1.68 -6.02 -7.45
CA THR A 68 -2.12 -6.95 -8.50
C THR A 68 -3.53 -6.60 -9.01
N ILE A 69 -4.44 -6.22 -8.12
CA ILE A 69 -5.82 -5.83 -8.47
C ILE A 69 -5.84 -4.51 -9.25
N LEU A 70 -5.07 -3.50 -8.83
CA LEU A 70 -5.02 -2.20 -9.51
C LEU A 70 -4.37 -2.30 -10.90
N ILE A 71 -3.30 -3.10 -11.07
CA ILE A 71 -2.69 -3.36 -12.37
C ILE A 71 -3.68 -4.06 -13.30
N THR A 72 -4.34 -5.14 -12.82
CA THR A 72 -5.28 -5.89 -13.66
C THR A 72 -6.52 -5.08 -14.02
N TYR A 73 -7.03 -4.24 -13.11
CA TYR A 73 -8.09 -3.26 -13.40
C TYR A 73 -7.67 -2.26 -14.49
N ALA A 74 -6.48 -1.66 -14.37
CA ALA A 74 -5.99 -0.70 -15.37
C ALA A 74 -5.85 -1.33 -16.77
N VAL A 75 -5.34 -2.56 -16.83
CA VAL A 75 -5.22 -3.37 -18.06
C VAL A 75 -6.59 -3.78 -18.63
N ASP A 76 -7.57 -4.14 -17.79
CA ASP A 76 -8.93 -4.46 -18.23
C ASP A 76 -9.63 -3.24 -18.87
N CYS A 77 -9.39 -2.04 -18.33
CA CYS A 77 -9.94 -0.77 -18.82
C CYS A 77 -9.28 -0.28 -20.12
N HIS A 78 -7.96 -0.44 -20.26
CA HIS A 78 -7.18 0.02 -21.41
C HIS A 78 -6.38 -1.13 -22.05
N PRO A 79 -7.05 -2.12 -22.68
CA PRO A 79 -6.39 -3.33 -23.16
C PRO A 79 -5.39 -3.08 -24.31
N ALA A 80 -5.58 -2.02 -25.09
CA ALA A 80 -4.66 -1.63 -26.17
C ALA A 80 -3.26 -1.26 -25.64
N ASP A 81 -3.20 -0.50 -24.55
CA ASP A 81 -1.97 0.03 -23.94
C ASP A 81 -1.46 -0.83 -22.76
N SER A 82 -2.00 -2.04 -22.63
CA SER A 82 -1.75 -2.98 -21.52
C SER A 82 -0.27 -3.23 -21.22
N SER A 83 0.58 -3.27 -22.25
CA SER A 83 2.04 -3.37 -22.12
C SER A 83 2.65 -2.13 -21.44
N GLY A 84 2.26 -0.93 -21.89
CA GLY A 84 2.74 0.34 -21.34
C GLY A 84 2.34 0.54 -19.87
N ILE A 85 1.14 0.10 -19.48
CA ILE A 85 0.64 0.14 -18.10
C ILE A 85 1.54 -0.70 -17.18
N GLY A 86 1.90 -1.92 -17.58
CA GLY A 86 2.80 -2.79 -16.82
C GLY A 86 4.19 -2.17 -16.63
N VAL A 87 4.75 -1.55 -17.67
CA VAL A 87 6.03 -0.85 -17.62
C VAL A 87 5.96 0.38 -16.69
N PHE A 88 4.92 1.21 -16.82
CA PHE A 88 4.72 2.42 -16.02
C PHE A 88 4.59 2.11 -14.52
N VAL A 89 3.78 1.12 -14.14
CA VAL A 89 3.64 0.74 -12.72
C VAL A 89 4.93 0.16 -12.17
N ASN A 90 5.70 -0.61 -12.97
CA ASN A 90 7.01 -1.11 -12.57
C ASN A 90 8.05 0.02 -12.38
N PHE A 91 8.02 1.04 -13.24
CA PHE A 91 8.85 2.25 -13.14
C PHE A 91 8.55 3.06 -11.88
N VAL A 92 7.26 3.35 -11.61
CA VAL A 92 6.83 4.04 -10.39
C VAL A 92 7.22 3.24 -9.13
N ARG A 93 7.02 1.91 -9.14
CA ARG A 93 7.43 1.01 -8.05
C ARG A 93 8.95 1.04 -7.80
N GLN A 94 9.76 1.10 -8.86
CA GLN A 94 11.21 1.20 -8.74
C GLN A 94 11.63 2.56 -8.17
N ILE A 95 11.02 3.67 -8.61
CA ILE A 95 11.28 5.00 -8.04
C ILE A 95 11.03 5.01 -6.52
N TRP A 96 9.85 4.54 -6.07
CA TRP A 96 9.55 4.47 -4.64
C TRP A 96 10.49 3.51 -3.87
N GLY A 97 10.87 2.38 -4.48
CA GLY A 97 11.83 1.45 -3.92
C GLY A 97 13.24 2.04 -3.75
N PHE A 98 13.71 2.82 -4.72
CA PHE A 98 14.99 3.54 -4.63
C PHE A 98 14.92 4.74 -3.67
N ILE A 99 13.79 5.41 -3.56
CA ILE A 99 13.59 6.52 -2.61
C ILE A 99 13.68 6.04 -1.16
N GLY A 100 13.16 4.85 -0.84
CA GLY A 100 13.11 4.31 0.54
C GLY A 100 14.43 4.43 1.32
N PRO A 101 15.55 3.84 0.83
CA PRO A 101 16.85 3.93 1.50
C PRO A 101 17.36 5.34 1.80
N PHE A 102 17.02 6.36 0.99
CA PHE A 102 17.44 7.75 1.25
C PHE A 102 16.73 8.39 2.45
N TRP A 103 15.58 7.86 2.90
CA TRP A 103 14.97 8.25 4.17
C TRP A 103 15.55 7.49 5.37
N PHE A 104 16.08 6.29 5.15
CA PHE A 104 16.73 5.46 6.17
C PHE A 104 18.24 5.73 6.24
N VAL A 105 18.63 6.97 6.54
CA VAL A 105 20.01 7.32 6.87
C VAL A 105 20.38 6.69 8.22
N LEU A 106 20.86 5.44 8.15
CA LEU A 106 21.57 4.78 9.24
C LEU A 106 22.80 5.63 9.62
N TYR A 107 22.96 5.90 10.90
CA TYR A 107 24.09 6.67 11.44
C TYR A 107 25.22 5.76 11.94
N PRO A 108 26.26 5.56 11.12
CA PRO A 108 27.63 5.50 11.60
C PRO A 108 28.40 6.76 11.15
N HIS A 109 29.20 7.34 12.06
CA HIS A 109 29.96 8.59 11.94
C HIS A 109 29.17 9.93 11.87
N GLN A 110 29.73 10.95 12.55
CA GLN A 110 29.02 12.20 12.93
C GLN A 110 29.12 13.37 11.92
N HIS A 111 29.64 13.18 10.70
CA HIS A 111 30.13 14.32 9.89
C HIS A 111 29.20 14.86 8.79
N ILE A 112 27.99 14.31 8.59
CA ILE A 112 27.02 14.79 7.57
C ILE A 112 25.68 15.20 8.22
N CYS A 113 25.74 16.16 9.14
CA CYS A 113 24.56 16.63 9.88
C CYS A 113 23.68 17.64 9.13
N LEU A 114 24.20 18.30 8.08
CA LEU A 114 23.49 19.41 7.43
C LEU A 114 22.28 19.00 6.57
N LEU A 115 22.33 17.81 5.94
CA LEU A 115 21.19 17.29 5.17
C LEU A 115 20.14 16.58 6.04
N SER A 116 20.56 15.94 7.14
CA SER A 116 19.66 15.19 8.02
C SER A 116 18.64 16.07 8.75
N LYS A 117 18.91 17.38 8.88
CA LYS A 117 17.95 18.36 9.45
C LYS A 117 16.64 18.50 8.67
N TYR A 118 16.56 17.98 7.45
CA TYR A 118 15.34 17.96 6.62
C TYR A 118 14.63 16.60 6.58
N THR A 119 15.19 15.54 7.16
CA THR A 119 14.59 14.19 7.16
C THR A 119 13.45 14.14 8.19
N ARG A 120 12.20 14.26 7.71
CA ARG A 120 11.01 14.43 8.58
C ARG A 120 10.60 13.18 9.37
N PHE A 121 11.06 11.98 8.98
CA PHE A 121 10.68 10.71 9.63
C PHE A 121 11.23 10.51 11.05
N PRO A 122 12.53 10.72 11.38
CA PRO A 122 13.00 10.62 12.76
C PRO A 122 12.26 11.56 13.72
N GLN A 123 12.00 12.80 13.30
CA GLN A 123 11.22 13.78 14.08
C GLN A 123 9.79 13.29 14.39
N LEU A 124 9.17 12.52 13.49
CA LEU A 124 7.85 11.93 13.74
C LEU A 124 7.90 10.83 14.80
N ILE A 125 8.91 9.95 14.75
CA ILE A 125 9.09 8.89 15.75
C ILE A 125 9.40 9.50 17.13
N GLU A 126 10.22 10.55 17.17
CA GLU A 126 10.56 11.30 18.38
C GLU A 126 9.34 12.04 18.98
N ALA A 127 8.44 12.58 18.15
CA ALA A 127 7.30 13.36 18.62
C ALA A 127 6.06 12.55 19.04
N ILE A 128 5.79 11.39 18.41
CA ILE A 128 4.58 10.58 18.69
C ILE A 128 4.83 9.10 19.00
N GLY A 129 6.10 8.68 19.08
CA GLY A 129 6.48 7.29 19.36
C GLY A 129 6.22 6.33 18.19
N LEU A 130 6.83 5.15 18.21
CA LEU A 130 6.77 4.20 17.10
C LEU A 130 5.33 3.68 16.90
N SER A 131 4.62 3.34 17.98
CA SER A 131 3.18 3.02 17.94
C SER A 131 2.31 4.17 17.38
N GLY A 132 2.66 5.44 17.64
CA GLY A 132 1.96 6.59 17.06
C GLY A 132 2.16 6.72 15.55
N THR A 133 3.39 6.47 15.07
CA THR A 133 3.67 6.49 13.62
C THR A 133 2.87 5.44 12.84
N ALA A 134 2.52 4.31 13.47
CA ALA A 134 1.64 3.29 12.88
C ALA A 134 0.26 3.84 12.50
N GLY A 135 -0.33 4.65 13.39
CA GLY A 135 -1.63 5.30 13.17
C GLY A 135 -1.58 6.31 12.02
N VAL A 136 -0.50 7.10 11.93
CA VAL A 136 -0.29 8.06 10.83
C VAL A 136 -0.08 7.33 9.50
N ALA A 137 0.72 6.26 9.48
CA ALA A 137 0.96 5.46 8.28
C ALA A 137 -0.31 4.75 7.78
N ALA A 138 -1.08 4.12 8.67
CA ALA A 138 -2.38 3.54 8.32
C ALA A 138 -3.38 4.61 7.85
N GLY A 139 -3.39 5.78 8.51
CA GLY A 139 -4.20 6.94 8.12
C GLY A 139 -3.88 7.45 6.71
N MET A 140 -2.60 7.47 6.32
CA MET A 140 -2.19 7.82 4.94
C MET A 140 -2.59 6.75 3.93
N ILE A 141 -2.50 5.45 4.25
CA ILE A 141 -2.97 4.37 3.37
C ILE A 141 -4.48 4.49 3.12
N VAL A 142 -5.27 4.77 4.15
CA VAL A 142 -6.73 4.99 3.99
C VAL A 142 -7.00 6.29 3.22
N GLY A 143 -6.44 7.42 3.68
CA GLY A 143 -6.71 8.75 3.14
C GLY A 143 -6.24 8.97 1.70
N VAL A 144 -5.16 8.31 1.26
CA VAL A 144 -4.68 8.38 -0.12
C VAL A 144 -5.26 7.23 -0.95
N SER A 145 -5.07 5.98 -0.54
CA SER A 145 -5.35 4.83 -1.41
C SER A 145 -6.82 4.40 -1.40
N VAL A 146 -7.45 4.32 -0.22
CA VAL A 146 -8.87 3.90 -0.12
C VAL A 146 -9.78 5.00 -0.68
N VAL A 147 -9.52 6.28 -0.37
CA VAL A 147 -10.32 7.40 -0.91
C VAL A 147 -10.23 7.46 -2.43
N LEU A 148 -9.04 7.37 -3.04
CA LEU A 148 -8.91 7.34 -4.51
C LEU A 148 -9.64 6.12 -5.12
N THR A 149 -9.58 4.96 -4.47
CA THR A 149 -10.30 3.75 -4.92
C THR A 149 -11.82 3.94 -4.89
N VAL A 150 -12.36 4.54 -3.83
CA VAL A 150 -13.80 4.86 -3.71
C VAL A 150 -14.22 5.90 -4.76
N LEU A 151 -13.41 6.95 -4.98
CA LEU A 151 -13.68 7.97 -6.00
C LEU A 151 -13.69 7.38 -7.41
N LEU A 152 -12.74 6.50 -7.75
CA LEU A 152 -12.72 5.77 -9.03
C LEU A 152 -13.97 4.91 -9.21
N GLN A 153 -14.39 4.19 -8.15
CA GLN A 153 -15.59 3.35 -8.17
C GLN A 153 -16.90 4.15 -8.27
N TRP A 154 -16.93 5.38 -7.76
CA TRP A 154 -18.07 6.27 -7.89
C TRP A 154 -18.13 6.93 -9.28
N GLN A 155 -16.98 7.35 -9.83
CA GLN A 155 -16.90 7.90 -11.17
C GLN A 155 -17.25 6.87 -12.24
N SER A 156 -16.81 5.62 -12.14
CA SER A 156 -17.18 4.57 -13.12
C SER A 156 -18.68 4.29 -13.14
N GLY A 157 -19.35 4.38 -11.99
CA GLY A 157 -20.81 4.29 -11.88
C GLY A 157 -21.56 5.53 -12.40
N ALA A 158 -20.90 6.68 -12.52
CA ALA A 158 -21.48 7.94 -13.01
C ALA A 158 -21.24 8.22 -14.50
N TRP A 159 -20.37 7.44 -15.17
CA TRP A 159 -20.09 7.53 -16.61
C TRP A 159 -20.84 6.44 -17.39
N ARG A 160 -22.13 6.23 -17.03
CA ARG A 160 -23.03 5.17 -17.53
C ARG A 160 -24.45 5.71 -17.76
#